data_AF-A0A3P7LRG0-F1
#
_entry.id   AF-A0A3P7LRG0-F1
#
_cell.length_a   1.000
_cell.length_b   1.000
_cell.length_c   1.000
_cell.angle_alpha   90.00
_cell.angle_beta   90.00
_cell.angle_gamma   90.00
#
_symmetry.space_group_name_H-M   'P 1'
#
loop_
_entity.id
_entity.type
_entity.pdbx_description
1 polymer ?
#
loop_
_entity_poly.entity_id
_entity_poly.type
_entity_poly.pdbx_seq_one_letter_code
_entity_poly.pdbx_strand_id
1 'polypeptide(L)'
;MPAFHAADNLTEKLERALGTTTPLLKEIFFDFAPFLSKTLIGSHGQELFAGGLTALRQASVAVELVMLLCSQEWQNSLQKHAGLAFIELVNEGRLLAHATRDHILRVAQEADFILSRLRTLDLRRHADFRLMSTRRQSARVGAEKRVGQVLAAGCHHD
;
A
#
# COMPACT_ATOMS: atom_id res chain seq x y z
N MET A 1 55.07 22.15 9.40
CA MET A 1 54.10 21.08 9.72
C MET A 1 52.68 21.48 9.27
N PRO A 2 52.30 21.31 7.99
CA PRO A 2 50.96 21.63 7.49
C PRO A 2 50.03 20.42 7.28
N ALA A 3 50.58 19.20 7.22
CA ALA A 3 49.80 18.00 6.87
C ALA A 3 48.80 17.56 7.97
N PHE A 4 49.10 17.84 9.25
CA PHE A 4 48.28 17.40 10.38
C PHE A 4 46.92 18.14 10.43
N HIS A 5 46.92 19.46 10.22
CA HIS A 5 45.69 20.28 10.19
C HIS A 5 44.76 20.00 8.99
N ALA A 6 45.28 19.44 7.90
CA ALA A 6 44.47 19.12 6.72
C ALA A 6 43.63 17.85 6.91
N ALA A 7 44.15 16.86 7.63
CA ALA A 7 43.45 15.60 7.92
C ALA A 7 42.29 15.83 8.90
N ASP A 8 42.51 16.61 9.97
CA ASP A 8 41.48 16.96 10.94
C ASP A 8 40.30 17.71 10.27
N ASN A 9 40.60 18.59 9.32
CA ASN A 9 39.59 19.34 8.55
C ASN A 9 38.76 18.45 7.59
N LEU A 10 39.35 17.39 7.02
CA LEU A 10 38.61 16.49 6.12
C LEU A 10 37.64 15.59 6.89
N THR A 11 38.10 15.01 7.99
CA THR A 11 37.26 14.18 8.86
C THR A 11 36.06 14.97 9.38
N GLU A 12 36.28 16.20 9.89
CA GLU A 12 35.18 17.07 10.35
C GLU A 12 34.19 17.39 9.22
N LYS A 13 34.68 17.63 8.00
CA LYS A 13 33.81 17.88 6.84
C LYS A 13 32.98 16.65 6.46
N LEU A 14 33.58 15.46 6.50
CA LEU A 14 32.88 14.20 6.21
C LEU A 14 31.81 13.91 7.27
N GLU A 15 32.15 14.04 8.55
CA GLU A 15 31.22 13.85 9.66
C GLU A 15 30.07 14.87 9.61
N ARG A 16 30.35 16.14 9.30
CA ARG A 16 29.30 17.16 9.14
C ARG A 16 28.40 16.87 7.92
N ALA A 17 28.98 16.45 6.80
CA ALA A 17 28.22 16.22 5.57
C ALA A 17 27.37 14.94 5.61
N LEU A 18 27.90 13.88 6.22
CA LEU A 18 27.27 12.55 6.22
C LEU A 18 26.59 12.21 7.54
N GLY A 19 26.78 12.99 8.61
CA GLY A 19 26.34 12.66 9.96
C GLY A 19 24.85 12.29 10.08
N THR A 20 23.97 12.87 9.27
CA THR A 20 22.53 12.53 9.25
C THR A 20 22.22 11.27 8.46
N THR A 21 23.04 10.93 7.46
CA THR A 21 22.81 9.81 6.54
C THR A 21 23.48 8.53 7.03
N THR A 22 24.61 8.68 7.73
CA THR A 22 25.42 7.59 8.23
C THR A 22 24.66 6.60 9.14
N PRO A 23 23.81 7.04 10.10
CA PRO A 23 23.01 6.13 10.91
C PRO A 23 22.02 5.31 10.08
N LEU A 24 21.30 5.96 9.15
CA LEU A 24 20.35 5.29 8.27
C LEU A 24 21.05 4.26 7.37
N LEU A 25 22.20 4.62 6.79
CA LEU A 25 22.92 3.69 5.92
C LEU A 25 23.46 2.49 6.70
N LYS A 26 23.85 2.69 7.96
CA LYS A 26 24.20 1.60 8.87
C LYS A 26 23.02 0.67 9.13
N GLU A 27 21.85 1.21 9.46
CA GLU A 27 20.65 0.40 9.70
C GLU A 27 20.33 -0.46 8.48
N ILE A 28 20.32 0.14 7.28
CA ILE A 28 20.15 -0.59 6.02
C ILE A 28 21.20 -1.70 5.89
N PHE A 29 22.47 -1.39 6.17
CA PHE A 29 23.54 -2.38 6.09
C PHE A 29 23.35 -3.54 7.07
N PHE A 30 22.98 -3.29 8.32
CA PHE A 30 22.73 -4.35 9.30
C PHE A 30 21.47 -5.16 8.97
N ASP A 31 20.38 -4.51 8.61
CA ASP A 31 19.10 -5.16 8.30
C ASP A 31 19.21 -6.07 7.07
N PHE A 32 19.95 -5.63 6.05
CA PHE A 32 20.13 -6.37 4.82
C PHE A 32 21.44 -7.15 4.74
N ALA A 33 22.20 -7.27 5.83
CA ALA A 33 23.49 -7.97 5.86
C ALA A 33 23.43 -9.40 5.26
N PRO A 34 22.44 -10.25 5.58
CA PRO A 34 22.37 -11.60 5.01
C PRO A 34 22.22 -11.64 3.49
N PHE A 35 21.59 -10.62 2.91
CA PHE A 35 21.44 -10.46 1.46
C PHE A 35 22.70 -9.86 0.85
N LEU A 36 23.17 -8.73 1.39
CA LEU A 36 24.33 -8.00 0.89
C LEU A 36 25.60 -8.84 0.93
N SER A 37 25.81 -9.69 1.95
CA SER A 37 26.94 -10.62 2.00
C SER A 37 26.97 -11.61 0.84
N LYS A 38 25.81 -12.02 0.31
CA LYS A 38 25.72 -12.97 -0.82
C LYS A 38 25.81 -12.29 -2.18
N THR A 39 25.41 -11.02 -2.24
CA THR A 39 25.35 -10.24 -3.48
C THR A 39 26.65 -9.49 -3.73
N LEU A 40 27.23 -8.89 -2.69
CA LEU A 40 28.39 -8.02 -2.79
C LEU A 40 29.67 -8.82 -2.54
N ILE A 41 30.01 -9.57 -3.58
CA ILE A 41 31.16 -10.47 -3.63
C ILE A 41 32.31 -9.80 -4.38
N GLY A 42 33.51 -9.93 -3.83
CA GLY A 42 34.74 -9.44 -4.42
C GLY A 42 35.22 -10.29 -5.58
N SER A 43 36.32 -9.86 -6.20
CA SER A 43 36.83 -10.49 -7.44
C SER A 43 37.23 -11.96 -7.26
N HIS A 44 37.52 -12.38 -6.03
CA HIS A 44 37.97 -13.72 -5.68
C HIS A 44 36.89 -14.54 -4.96
N GLY A 45 35.63 -14.10 -4.96
CA GLY A 45 34.54 -14.83 -4.29
C GLY A 45 34.39 -14.53 -2.80
N GLN A 46 35.19 -13.61 -2.25
CA GLN A 46 35.11 -13.20 -0.85
C GLN A 46 33.95 -12.24 -0.60
N GLU A 47 33.34 -12.33 0.58
CA GLU A 47 32.34 -11.35 1.02
C GLU A 47 33.02 -10.00 1.29
N LEU A 48 32.53 -8.94 0.65
CA LEU A 48 33.04 -7.59 0.91
C LEU A 48 32.46 -6.99 2.19
N PHE A 49 31.36 -7.56 2.68
CA PHE A 49 30.53 -6.97 3.71
C PHE A 49 30.86 -7.46 5.13
N ALA A 50 31.30 -8.72 5.28
CA ALA A 50 31.61 -9.32 6.58
C ALA A 50 32.73 -8.58 7.33
N GLY A 51 33.80 -8.18 6.65
CA GLY A 51 34.88 -7.38 7.24
C GLY A 51 34.49 -5.92 7.48
N GLY A 52 33.70 -5.34 6.57
CA GLY A 52 33.28 -3.94 6.61
C GLY A 52 32.32 -3.60 7.75
N LEU A 53 31.35 -4.48 8.05
CA LEU A 53 30.39 -4.28 9.14
C LEU A 53 31.04 -4.24 10.53
N THR A 54 32.06 -5.06 10.77
CA THR A 54 32.83 -5.04 12.03
C THR A 54 33.60 -3.74 12.22
N ALA A 55 34.22 -3.21 11.15
CA ALA A 55 34.91 -1.93 11.18
C ALA A 55 33.92 -0.79 11.47
N LEU A 56 32.81 -0.75 10.72
CA LEU A 56 31.75 0.25 10.88
C LEU A 56 31.16 0.32 12.30
N ARG A 57 31.30 -0.72 13.11
CA ARG A 57 30.82 -0.75 14.49
C ARG A 57 31.76 -0.04 15.49
N GLN A 58 33.03 0.18 15.15
CA GLN A 58 34.08 0.52 16.13
C GLN A 58 34.79 1.88 15.91
N ALA A 59 34.77 2.52 14.73
CA ALA A 59 35.46 3.82 14.54
C ALA A 59 34.58 5.00 14.04
N SER A 60 35.22 6.13 13.71
CA SER A 60 34.57 7.35 13.20
C SER A 60 33.82 7.03 11.92
N VAL A 61 32.49 7.03 12.02
CA VAL A 61 31.66 6.26 11.11
C VAL A 61 31.66 6.85 9.72
N ALA A 62 31.67 8.18 9.58
CA ALA A 62 31.60 8.80 8.25
C ALA A 62 32.83 8.46 7.41
N VAL A 63 34.03 8.46 8.02
CA VAL A 63 35.27 8.18 7.31
C VAL A 63 35.34 6.72 6.86
N GLU A 64 35.08 5.77 7.76
CA GLU A 64 35.12 4.34 7.42
C GLU A 64 34.04 3.94 6.41
N LEU A 65 32.84 4.53 6.56
CA LEU A 65 31.76 4.33 5.61
C LEU A 65 32.15 4.84 4.22
N VAL A 66 32.75 6.02 4.13
CA VAL A 66 33.28 6.54 2.86
C VAL A 66 34.38 5.64 2.31
N MET A 67 35.31 5.16 3.14
CA MET A 67 36.36 4.25 2.70
C MET A 67 35.79 2.93 2.15
N LEU A 68 34.79 2.35 2.80
CA LEU A 68 34.10 1.16 2.32
C LEU A 68 33.39 1.42 0.99
N LEU A 69 32.55 2.46 0.93
CA LEU A 69 31.77 2.82 -0.26
C LEU A 69 32.64 3.21 -1.46
N CYS A 70 33.83 3.76 -1.19
CA CYS A 70 34.81 4.14 -2.20
C CYS A 70 35.84 3.04 -2.51
N SER A 71 35.76 1.89 -1.85
CA SER A 71 36.62 0.75 -2.19
C SER A 71 36.33 0.28 -3.62
N GLN A 72 37.38 0.02 -4.39
CA GLN A 72 37.27 -0.45 -5.76
C GLN A 72 36.44 -1.74 -5.88
N GLU A 73 36.68 -2.70 -4.98
CA GLU A 73 35.93 -3.96 -5.01
C GLU A 73 34.45 -3.75 -4.70
N TRP A 74 34.15 -2.86 -3.74
CA TRP A 74 32.77 -2.52 -3.39
C TRP A 74 32.04 -1.89 -4.56
N GLN A 75 32.63 -0.86 -5.18
CA GLN A 75 32.04 -0.17 -6.33
C GLN A 75 31.83 -1.10 -7.53
N ASN A 76 32.82 -1.94 -7.84
CA ASN A 76 32.71 -2.91 -8.93
C ASN A 76 31.57 -3.90 -8.70
N SER A 77 31.48 -4.45 -7.49
CA SER A 77 30.44 -5.42 -7.14
C SER A 77 29.06 -4.79 -7.14
N LEU A 78 28.92 -3.61 -6.52
CA LEU A 78 27.67 -2.85 -6.52
C LEU A 78 27.21 -2.51 -7.94
N GLN A 79 28.11 -2.01 -8.78
CA GLN A 79 27.78 -1.65 -10.16
C GLN A 79 27.32 -2.84 -10.99
N LYS A 80 27.89 -4.03 -10.76
CA LYS A 80 27.48 -5.28 -11.43
C LYS A 80 26.04 -5.68 -11.09
N HIS A 81 25.59 -5.43 -9.86
CA HIS A 81 24.29 -5.90 -9.37
C HIS A 81 23.19 -4.83 -9.41
N ALA A 82 23.54 -3.55 -9.23
CA ALA A 82 22.57 -2.46 -9.11
C ALA A 82 21.70 -2.28 -10.36
N GLY A 83 22.30 -2.42 -11.55
CA GLY A 83 21.56 -2.27 -12.82
C GLY A 83 20.45 -3.30 -12.98
N LEU A 84 20.75 -4.58 -12.74
CA LEU A 84 19.77 -5.66 -12.85
C LEU A 84 18.69 -5.53 -11.76
N ALA A 85 19.09 -5.29 -10.51
CA ALA A 85 18.15 -5.12 -9.40
C ALA A 85 17.18 -3.95 -9.63
N PHE A 86 17.65 -2.85 -10.22
CA PHE A 86 16.79 -1.71 -10.56
C PHE A 86 15.79 -2.05 -11.67
N ILE A 87 16.23 -2.77 -12.70
CA ILE A 87 15.34 -3.23 -13.78
C ILE A 87 14.26 -4.17 -13.22
N GLU A 88 14.65 -5.14 -12.38
CA GLU A 88 13.72 -6.05 -11.71
C GLU A 88 12.70 -5.28 -10.86
N LEU A 89 13.15 -4.35 -10.03
CA LEU A 89 12.28 -3.50 -9.22
C LEU A 89 11.25 -2.75 -10.06
N VAL A 90 11.69 -2.10 -11.14
CA VAL A 90 10.80 -1.35 -12.03
C VAL A 90 9.81 -2.29 -12.74
N ASN A 91 10.25 -3.46 -13.17
CA ASN A 91 9.39 -4.45 -13.81
C ASN A 91 8.32 -4.98 -12.86
N GLU A 92 8.70 -5.38 -11.65
CA GLU A 92 7.76 -5.83 -10.61
C GLU A 92 6.77 -4.73 -10.23
N GLY A 93 7.25 -3.48 -10.09
CA GLY A 93 6.39 -2.33 -9.85
C GLY A 93 5.34 -2.12 -10.96
N ARG A 94 5.72 -2.31 -12.22
CA ARG A 94 4.78 -2.24 -13.35
C ARG A 94 3.75 -3.37 -13.31
N LEU A 95 4.19 -4.61 -13.07
CA LEU A 95 3.30 -5.77 -12.98
C LEU A 95 2.28 -5.59 -11.84
N LEU A 96 2.73 -5.17 -10.67
CA LEU A 96 1.88 -4.90 -9.51
C LEU A 96 0.88 -3.78 -9.80
N ALA A 97 1.31 -2.70 -10.45
CA ALA A 97 0.43 -1.59 -10.81
C ALA A 97 -0.69 -2.03 -11.77
N HIS A 98 -0.36 -2.86 -12.77
CA HIS A 98 -1.36 -3.45 -13.67
C HIS A 98 -2.34 -4.36 -12.93
N ALA A 99 -1.84 -5.28 -12.10
CA ALA A 99 -2.68 -6.19 -11.32
C ALA A 99 -3.62 -5.44 -10.36
N THR A 100 -3.11 -4.39 -9.71
CA THR A 100 -3.89 -3.55 -8.79
C THR A 100 -4.99 -2.79 -9.53
N ARG A 101 -4.68 -2.20 -10.69
CA ARG A 101 -5.68 -1.51 -11.52
C ARG A 101 -6.80 -2.45 -11.92
N ASP A 102 -6.46 -3.63 -12.42
CA ASP A 102 -7.45 -4.61 -12.87
C ASP A 102 -8.31 -5.10 -11.70
N HIS A 103 -7.72 -5.28 -10.51
CA HIS A 103 -8.46 -5.64 -9.31
C HIS A 103 -9.46 -4.55 -8.91
N ILE A 104 -9.03 -3.29 -8.86
CA ILE A 104 -9.92 -2.14 -8.55
C ILE A 104 -11.09 -2.08 -9.55
N LEU A 105 -10.82 -2.25 -10.84
CA LEU A 105 -11.87 -2.24 -11.87
C LEU A 105 -12.88 -3.38 -11.66
N ARG A 106 -12.42 -4.59 -11.37
CA ARG A 106 -13.31 -5.72 -11.07
C ARG A 106 -14.16 -5.48 -9.83
N VAL A 107 -13.55 -4.99 -8.75
CA VAL A 107 -14.27 -4.67 -7.50
C VAL A 107 -15.31 -3.59 -7.73
N ALA A 108 -14.99 -2.55 -8.50
CA ALA A 108 -15.95 -1.50 -8.86
C ALA A 108 -17.13 -2.04 -9.69
N GLN A 109 -16.86 -2.91 -10.67
CA GLN A 109 -17.90 -3.57 -11.46
C GLN A 109 -18.82 -4.44 -10.60
N GLU A 110 -18.27 -5.17 -9.64
CA GLU A 110 -19.04 -5.98 -8.71
C GLU A 110 -19.92 -5.13 -7.79
N ALA A 111 -19.39 -3.99 -7.30
CA ALA A 111 -20.15 -3.02 -6.53
C ALA A 111 -21.32 -2.44 -7.33
N ASP A 112 -21.09 -2.02 -8.58
CA ASP A 112 -22.12 -1.50 -9.47
C ASP A 112 -23.22 -2.54 -9.76
N PHE A 113 -22.83 -3.80 -9.94
CA PHE A 113 -23.77 -4.90 -10.11
C PHE A 113 -24.68 -5.07 -8.88
N ILE A 114 -24.09 -5.08 -7.67
CA ILE A 114 -24.83 -5.22 -6.41
C ILE A 114 -25.78 -4.03 -6.23
N LEU A 115 -25.30 -2.80 -6.42
CA LEU A 115 -26.12 -1.59 -6.28
C LEU A 115 -27.29 -1.57 -7.28
N SER A 116 -27.05 -1.96 -8.52
CA SER A 116 -28.09 -2.07 -9.55
C SER A 116 -29.16 -3.09 -9.18
N ARG A 117 -28.75 -4.24 -8.61
CA ARG A 117 -29.67 -5.26 -8.12
C ARG A 117 -30.48 -4.78 -6.93
N LEU A 118 -29.85 -4.12 -5.95
CA LEU A 118 -30.54 -3.56 -4.78
C LEU A 118 -31.58 -2.52 -5.20
N ARG A 119 -31.21 -1.60 -6.11
CA ARG A 119 -32.14 -0.60 -6.66
C ARG A 119 -33.36 -1.24 -7.32
N THR A 120 -33.15 -2.30 -8.09
CA THR A 120 -34.25 -3.02 -8.77
C THR A 120 -35.18 -3.69 -7.77
N LEU A 121 -34.63 -4.32 -6.73
CA LEU A 121 -35.40 -4.92 -5.64
C LEU A 121 -36.21 -3.87 -4.87
N ASP A 122 -35.63 -2.70 -4.61
CA ASP A 122 -36.32 -1.60 -3.95
C ASP A 122 -37.51 -1.09 -4.76
N LEU A 123 -37.32 -0.87 -6.07
CA LEU A 123 -38.41 -0.46 -6.95
C LEU A 123 -39.55 -1.49 -6.97
N ARG A 124 -39.22 -2.79 -7.02
CA ARG A 124 -40.20 -3.86 -6.96
C ARG A 124 -40.97 -3.86 -5.63
N ARG A 125 -40.26 -3.77 -4.50
CA ARG A 125 -40.89 -3.67 -3.17
C ARG A 125 -41.83 -2.47 -3.06
N HIS A 126 -41.44 -1.32 -3.60
CA HIS A 126 -42.28 -0.14 -3.63
C HIS A 126 -43.54 -0.35 -4.47
N ALA A 127 -43.43 -0.99 -5.64
CA ALA A 127 -44.59 -1.32 -6.47
C ALA A 127 -45.56 -2.27 -5.76
N ASP A 128 -45.04 -3.33 -5.13
CA ASP A 128 -45.83 -4.29 -4.35
C ASP A 128 -46.55 -3.61 -3.18
N PHE A 129 -45.86 -2.73 -2.45
CA PHE A 129 -46.44 -1.95 -1.36
C PHE A 129 -47.58 -1.05 -1.83
N ARG A 130 -47.40 -0.35 -2.96
CA ARG A 130 -48.46 0.51 -3.55
C ARG A 130 -49.68 -0.31 -3.93
N LEU A 131 -49.48 -1.47 -4.57
CA LEU A 131 -50.58 -2.35 -4.97
C LEU A 131 -51.36 -2.89 -3.76
N MET A 132 -50.65 -3.35 -2.72
CA MET A 132 -51.25 -3.82 -1.48
C MET A 132 -52.00 -2.70 -0.75
N SER A 133 -51.45 -1.49 -0.72
CA SER A 133 -52.09 -0.33 -0.09
C SER A 133 -53.38 0.06 -0.81
N THR A 134 -53.36 0.14 -2.14
CA THR A 134 -54.56 0.40 -2.94
C THR A 134 -55.62 -0.68 -2.73
N ARG A 135 -55.22 -1.97 -2.73
CA ARG A 135 -56.14 -3.08 -2.49
C ARG A 135 -56.80 -3.00 -1.11
N ARG A 136 -56.02 -2.67 -0.06
CA ARG A 136 -56.55 -2.47 1.29
C ARG A 136 -57.52 -1.30 1.35
N GLN A 137 -57.19 -0.17 0.70
CA GLN A 137 -58.09 0.99 0.66
C GLN A 137 -59.41 0.66 -0.03
N SER A 138 -59.40 -0.03 -1.18
CA SER A 138 -60.62 -0.46 -1.88
C SER A 138 -61.46 -1.42 -1.03
N ALA A 139 -60.82 -2.36 -0.34
CA ALA A 139 -61.51 -3.28 0.56
C ALA A 139 -62.16 -2.54 1.75
N ARG A 140 -61.48 -1.55 2.31
CA ARG A 140 -62.01 -0.70 3.40
C ARG A 140 -63.20 0.12 2.92
N VAL A 141 -63.10 0.83 1.80
CA VAL A 141 -64.22 1.59 1.22
C VAL A 141 -65.41 0.68 0.92
N GLY A 142 -65.15 -0.52 0.38
CA GLY A 142 -66.19 -1.53 0.16
C GLY A 142 -66.86 -1.98 1.47
N ALA A 143 -66.10 -2.18 2.53
CA ALA A 143 -66.64 -2.53 3.85
C ALA A 143 -67.46 -1.39 4.47
N GLU A 144 -66.97 -0.14 4.42
CA GLU A 144 -67.68 1.06 4.89
C GLU A 144 -69.02 1.22 4.16
N LYS A 145 -69.05 1.02 2.84
CA LYS A 145 -70.30 1.03 2.05
C LYS A 145 -71.29 -0.04 2.52
N ARG A 146 -70.84 -1.28 2.77
CA ARG A 146 -71.71 -2.36 3.26
C ARG A 146 -72.30 -2.04 4.63
N VAL A 147 -71.48 -1.53 5.55
CA VAL A 147 -71.96 -1.11 6.89
C VAL A 147 -73.01 0.00 6.75
N GLY A 148 -72.74 1.02 5.92
CA GLY A 148 -73.70 2.09 5.65
C GLY A 148 -75.04 1.60 5.09
N GLN A 149 -75.02 0.61 4.18
CA GLN A 149 -76.24 0.00 3.65
C GLN A 149 -77.07 -0.72 4.72
N VAL A 150 -76.42 -1.46 5.62
CA VAL A 150 -77.11 -2.17 6.72
C VAL A 150 -77.75 -1.17 7.69
N LEU A 151 -77.03 -0.10 8.05
CA LEU A 151 -77.55 0.95 8.94
C LEU A 151 -78.76 1.66 8.32
N ALA A 152 -78.68 2.01 7.03
CA ALA A 152 -79.80 2.66 6.32
C ALA A 152 -81.05 1.76 6.24
N ALA A 153 -80.85 0.46 6.03
CA ALA A 153 -81.96 -0.51 6.02
C ALA A 153 -82.62 -0.67 7.40
N GLY A 154 -81.84 -0.54 8.49
CA GLY A 154 -82.35 -0.58 9.87
C GLY A 154 -83.24 0.61 10.22
N CYS A 155 -82.85 1.84 9.82
CA CYS A 155 -83.65 3.05 10.06
C CYS A 155 -85.00 3.08 9.32
N HIS A 156 -85.25 2.19 8.35
CA HIS A 156 -86.52 2.10 7.62
C HIS A 156 -87.54 1.14 8.27
N HIS A 157 -87.16 0.43 9.34
CA HIS A 157 -88.02 -0.53 10.05
C HIS A 157 -88.49 -0.05 11.45
N ASP A 158 -88.11 1.16 11.86
CA ASP A 158 -88.62 1.87 13.03
C ASP A 158 -89.55 3.03 12.59
#